data_AF-E3NJW5-F1
#
_entry.id   AF-E3NJW5-F1
#
_cell.length_a   1.000
_cell.length_b   1.000
_cell.length_c   1.000
_cell.angle_alpha   90.00
_cell.angle_beta   90.00
_cell.angle_gamma   90.00
#
_symmetry.space_group_name_H-M   'P 1'
#
loop_
_entity.id
_entity.type
_entity.pdbx_description
1 polymer ?
#
loop_
_entity_poly.entity_id
_entity_poly.type
_entity_poly.pdbx_seq_one_letter_code
_entity_poly.pdbx_strand_id
1 'polypeptide(L)'
;MVFLTLREFTTWLDVTLFELWIHFLGIIISSILLCLKVHSILHISYFWVASPMFIGIGFVYYFIFIIYLRSCVEYKDYRAPTFK
;
A
#
# COMPACT_ATOMS: atom_id res chain seq x y z
N MET A 1 1.64 -7.70 28.37
CA MET A 1 1.71 -7.48 26.91
C MET A 1 0.35 -6.98 26.47
N VAL A 2 0.24 -5.72 26.04
CA VAL A 2 -1.01 -5.18 25.50
C VAL A 2 -1.19 -5.78 24.11
N PHE A 3 -2.22 -6.61 23.94
CA PHE A 3 -2.63 -7.06 22.62
C PHE A 3 -3.30 -5.86 21.94
N LEU A 4 -2.57 -5.20 21.05
CA LEU A 4 -3.15 -4.15 20.21
C LEU A 4 -4.19 -4.81 19.31
N THR A 5 -5.44 -4.36 19.44
CA THR A 5 -6.48 -4.85 18.54
C THR A 5 -6.20 -4.31 17.13
N LEU A 6 -6.46 -5.11 16.10
CA LEU A 6 -6.35 -4.71 14.70
C LEU A 6 -7.01 -3.35 14.43
N ARG A 7 -8.14 -3.09 15.10
CA ARG A 7 -8.86 -1.81 15.07
C ARG A 7 -8.02 -0.65 15.60
N GLU A 8 -7.42 -0.79 16.78
CA GLU A 8 -6.58 0.25 17.37
C GLU A 8 -5.36 0.52 16.49
N PHE A 9 -4.75 -0.52 15.93
CA PHE A 9 -3.60 -0.36 15.04
C PHE A 9 -3.95 0.39 13.74
N THR A 10 -5.10 0.09 13.12
CA THR A 10 -5.58 0.86 11.96
C THR A 10 -5.95 2.30 12.32
N THR A 11 -6.50 2.55 13.51
CA THR A 11 -6.83 3.91 13.97
C THR A 11 -5.58 4.73 14.30
N TRP A 12 -4.52 4.11 14.81
CA TRP A 12 -3.28 4.82 15.14
C TRP A 12 -2.45 5.20 13.91
N LEU A 13 -2.49 4.38 12.87
CA LEU A 13 -1.75 4.61 11.64
C LEU A 13 -2.55 5.36 10.58
N ASP A 14 -3.85 5.62 10.82
CA ASP A 14 -4.78 6.22 9.85
C ASP A 14 -4.74 5.56 8.46
N VAL A 15 -4.38 4.27 8.42
CA VAL A 15 -4.30 3.46 7.20
C VAL A 15 -5.41 2.42 7.19
N THR A 16 -5.90 2.14 5.99
CA THR A 16 -6.87 1.08 5.79
C THR A 16 -6.23 -0.29 6.05
N LEU A 17 -7.08 -1.25 6.43
CA LEU A 17 -6.65 -2.64 6.60
C LEU A 17 -6.00 -3.20 5.32
N PHE A 18 -6.44 -2.74 4.16
CA PHE A 18 -5.94 -3.15 2.85
C PHE A 18 -4.52 -2.65 2.59
N GLU A 19 -4.25 -1.36 2.82
CA GLU A 19 -2.92 -0.78 2.68
C GLU A 19 -1.93 -1.47 3.61
N LEU A 20 -2.36 -1.72 4.84
CA LEU A 20 -1.56 -2.43 5.82
C LEU A 20 -1.20 -3.84 5.34
N TRP A 21 -2.16 -4.56 4.76
CA TRP A 21 -1.93 -5.90 4.22
C TRP A 21 -0.93 -5.89 3.06
N ILE A 22 -1.00 -4.92 2.16
CA ILE A 22 -0.04 -4.74 1.06
C ILE A 22 1.36 -4.47 1.59
N HIS A 23 1.50 -3.60 2.60
CA HIS A 23 2.80 -3.30 3.20
C HIS A 23 3.39 -4.52 3.92
N PHE A 24 2.59 -5.29 4.66
CA PHE A 24 3.05 -6.54 5.26
C PHE A 24 3.50 -7.55 4.20
N LEU A 25 2.75 -7.71 3.12
CA LEU A 25 3.12 -8.60 2.02
C LEU A 25 4.45 -8.16 1.36
N GLY A 26 4.63 -6.86 1.13
CA GLY A 26 5.87 -6.29 0.60
C GLY A 26 7.08 -6.53 1.51
N ILE A 27 6.90 -6.41 2.82
CA ILE A 27 7.95 -6.69 3.81
C ILE A 27 8.32 -8.17 3.82
N ILE A 28 7.34 -9.08 3.80
CA ILE A 28 7.60 -10.53 3.78
C ILE A 28 8.41 -10.92 2.54
N ILE A 29 7.97 -10.46 1.36
CA ILE A 29 8.67 -10.75 0.09
C ILE A 29 10.08 -10.16 0.13
N SER A 30 10.24 -8.90 0.55
CA SER A 30 11.55 -8.26 0.69
C SER A 30 12.45 -8.99 1.69
N SER A 31 11.91 -9.53 2.79
CA SER A 31 12.66 -10.29 3.78
C SER A 31 13.16 -11.62 3.22
N ILE A 32 12.34 -12.31 2.42
CA ILE A 32 12.74 -13.54 1.73
C ILE A 32 13.87 -13.22 0.75
N LEU A 33 13.73 -12.18 -0.09
CA LEU A 33 14.77 -11.76 -1.03
C LEU A 33 16.07 -11.37 -0.32
N LEU A 34 15.97 -10.69 0.84
CA LEU A 34 17.12 -10.34 1.66
C LEU A 34 17.85 -11.59 2.18
N CYS A 35 17.10 -12.57 2.69
CA CYS A 35 17.66 -13.84 3.16
C CYS A 35 18.42 -14.57 2.03
N LEU A 36 17.82 -14.68 0.85
CA LEU A 36 18.45 -15.32 -0.31
C LEU A 36 19.73 -14.61 -0.75
N LYS A 37 19.77 -13.29 -0.66
CA LYS A 37 20.97 -12.51 -0.97
C LYS A 37 22.07 -12.70 0.07
N VAL A 38 21.74 -12.70 1.36
CA VAL A 38 22.71 -12.91 2.46
C VAL A 38 23.39 -14.28 2.33
N HIS A 39 22.64 -15.30 1.92
CA HIS A 39 23.18 -16.64 1.67
C HIS A 39 23.91 -16.79 0.33
N SER A 40 24.15 -15.70 -0.41
CA SER A 40 24.85 -15.65 -1.70
C SER A 40 24.24 -16.55 -2.80
N ILE A 41 22.97 -16.93 -2.67
CA ILE A 41 22.24 -17.73 -3.68
C ILE A 41 21.89 -16.85 -4.89
N LEU A 42 21.59 -15.57 -4.63
CA LEU A 42 21.21 -14.60 -5.65
C LEU A 42 22.16 -13.38 -5.64
N HIS A 43 22.88 -13.18 -6.74
CA HIS A 43 23.74 -12.01 -6.97
C HIS A 43 22.92 -10.81 -7.48
N ILE A 44 22.10 -10.25 -6.60
CA ILE A 44 21.16 -9.18 -6.93
C ILE A 44 21.52 -7.88 -6.16
N SER A 45 21.39 -6.72 -6.80
CA SER A 45 21.64 -5.42 -6.13
C SER A 45 20.66 -5.19 -4.97
N TYR A 46 21.06 -4.45 -3.94
CA TYR A 46 20.20 -4.13 -2.79
C TYR A 46 18.93 -3.38 -3.21
N PHE A 47 19.00 -2.64 -4.32
CA PHE A 47 17.84 -1.95 -4.89
C PHE A 47 16.71 -2.92 -5.28
N TRP A 48 17.05 -4.06 -5.88
CA TRP A 48 16.09 -5.08 -6.29
C TRP A 48 15.49 -5.84 -5.11
N VAL A 49 16.23 -5.97 -4.01
CA VAL A 49 15.70 -6.55 -2.76
C VAL A 49 14.61 -5.67 -2.17
N ALA A 50 14.75 -4.34 -2.27
CA ALA A 50 13.76 -3.37 -1.80
C ALA A 50 12.60 -3.13 -2.79
N SER A 51 12.72 -3.58 -4.05
CA SER A 51 11.71 -3.44 -5.09
C SER A 51 10.28 -3.83 -4.65
N PRO A 52 10.06 -4.96 -3.95
CA PRO A 52 8.73 -5.35 -3.49
C PRO A 52 8.06 -4.31 -2.58
N MET A 53 8.85 -3.63 -1.73
CA MET A 53 8.33 -2.57 -0.87
C MET A 53 7.93 -1.33 -1.68
N PHE A 54 8.74 -0.95 -2.67
CA PHE A 54 8.42 0.19 -3.56
C PHE A 54 7.18 -0.08 -4.41
N ILE A 55 7.02 -1.30 -4.92
CA ILE A 55 5.82 -1.70 -5.66
C ILE A 55 4.59 -1.61 -4.75
N GLY A 56 4.68 -2.07 -3.51
CA GLY A 56 3.58 -1.95 -2.53
C GLY A 56 3.14 -0.51 -2.30
N ILE A 57 4.09 0.41 -2.13
CA ILE A 57 3.81 1.86 -2.01
C ILE A 57 3.14 2.39 -3.27
N GLY A 58 3.63 2.01 -4.45
CA GLY A 58 3.05 2.42 -5.73
C GLY A 58 1.60 1.96 -5.91
N PHE A 59 1.30 0.73 -5.50
CA PHE A 59 -0.07 0.19 -5.52
C PHE A 59 -1.03 0.97 -4.62
N VAL A 60 -0.60 1.30 -3.40
CA VAL A 60 -1.38 2.12 -2.47
C VAL A 60 -1.67 3.50 -3.08
N TYR A 61 -0.64 4.15 -3.61
CA TYR A 61 -0.79 5.48 -4.22
C TYR A 61 -1.72 5.44 -5.44
N TYR A 62 -1.61 4.42 -6.28
CA TYR A 62 -2.49 4.22 -7.43
C TYR A 62 -3.95 4.00 -7.02
N PHE A 63 -4.18 3.25 -5.94
CA PHE A 63 -5.51 3.02 -5.40
C PHE A 63 -6.15 4.33 -4.89
N ILE A 64 -5.41 5.12 -4.11
CA ILE A 64 -5.84 6.45 -3.64
C ILE A 64 -6.14 7.35 -4.83
N PHE A 65 -5.29 7.34 -5.86
CA PHE A 65 -5.49 8.15 -7.06
C PHE A 65 -6.79 7.81 -7.81
N ILE A 66 -7.15 6.52 -7.93
CA ILE A 66 -8.42 6.13 -8.54
C ILE A 66 -9.62 6.62 -7.72
N ILE A 67 -9.57 6.46 -6.40
CA ILE A 67 -10.64 6.93 -5.50
C ILE A 67 -10.81 8.44 -5.63
N TYR A 68 -9.70 9.18 -5.65
CA TYR A 68 -9.69 10.61 -5.85
C TYR A 68 -10.35 11.01 -7.17
N LEU A 69 -9.93 10.40 -8.28
CA LEU A 69 -10.55 10.66 -9.59
C LEU A 69 -12.05 10.39 -9.59
N ARG A 70 -12.49 9.27 -8.99
CA ARG A 70 -13.92 8.94 -8.89
C ARG A 70 -14.67 9.99 -8.08
N SER A 71 -14.12 10.43 -6.95
CA SER A 71 -14.72 11.48 -6.12
C SER A 71 -14.83 12.81 -6.86
N CYS A 72 -13.83 13.19 -7.66
CA CYS A 72 -13.88 14.40 -8.49
C CYS A 72 -14.96 14.31 -9.59
N VAL A 73 -15.14 13.14 -10.21
CA VAL A 73 -16.19 12.93 -11.23
C VAL A 73 -17.57 13.01 -10.59
N GLU A 74 -17.80 12.30 -9.48
CA GLU A 74 -19.07 12.35 -8.75
C GLU A 74 -19.41 13.78 -8.28
N TYR A 75 -18.41 14.50 -7.76
CA TYR A 75 -18.57 15.90 -7.37
C TYR A 75 -18.98 16.81 -8.54
N LYS A 76 -18.49 16.51 -9.75
CA LYS A 76 -18.84 17.26 -10.96
C LYS A 76 -20.30 17.04 -11.35
N ASP A 77 -20.84 15.84 -11.16
CA ASP A 77 -22.26 15.54 -11.43
C ASP A 77 -23.21 16.30 -10.48
N TYR A 78 -22.83 16.51 -9.21
CA TYR A 78 -23.63 17.33 -8.28
C TYR A 78 -23.64 18.85 -8.63
N ARG A 79 -22.65 19.33 -9.39
CA ARG A 79 -22.57 20.73 -9.85
C ARG A 79 -23.08 20.93 -11.27
N ALA A 80 -23.42 19.88 -12.00
CA ALA A 80 -24.16 20.03 -13.24
C ALA A 80 -25.50 20.70 -12.90
N PRO A 81 -25.89 21.80 -13.56
CA PRO A 81 -27.22 22.35 -13.38
C PRO A 81 -28.21 21.23 -13.69
N THR A 82 -29.04 20.88 -12.71
CA THR A 82 -30.23 20.06 -12.90
C THR A 82 -31.15 20.83 -13.84
N PHE A 83 -30.86 20.75 -15.14
CA PHE A 83 -31.82 21.12 -16.17
C PHE A 83 -32.95 20.09 -16.06
N LYS A 84 -34.06 20.60 -15.50
CA LYS A 84 -35.39 19.98 -15.55
C LYS A 84 -35.79 19.66 -16.98
#